data_AF-A0A645JG26-F1
#
_entry.id   AF-A0A645JG26-F1
#
_cell.length_a   1.000
_cell.length_b   1.000
_cell.length_c   1.000
_cell.angle_alpha   90.00
_cell.angle_beta   90.00
_cell.angle_gamma   90.00
#
_symmetry.space_group_name_H-M   'P 1'
#
loop_
_entity.id
_entity.type
_entity.pdbx_description
1 polymer ?
#
loop_
_entity_poly.entity_id
_entity_poly.type
_entity_poly.pdbx_seq_one_letter_code
_entity_poly.pdbx_strand_id
1 'polypeptide(L)' 'MTTATTLIALLPVLTSTGKGAEIMVPMAIPTFGGMLIQSMTMFVVPVFQCMWRERVIRREFKKNVEPQNEETNEA' A
#
# COMPACT_ATOMS: atom_id res chain seq x y z
N MET A 1 11.48 11.33 -0.90
CA MET A 1 12.95 11.37 -1.04
C MET A 1 13.49 10.09 -1.66
N THR A 2 13.14 8.91 -1.14
CA THR A 2 13.65 7.61 -1.61
C THR A 2 13.43 7.34 -3.10
N THR A 3 12.21 7.54 -3.62
CA THR A 3 11.89 7.29 -5.04
C THR A 3 12.74 8.16 -5.98
N ALA A 4 12.95 9.42 -5.61
CA ALA A 4 13.71 10.37 -6.42
C ALA A 4 15.20 10.00 -6.48
N THR A 5 15.81 9.63 -5.35
CA THR A 5 17.23 9.24 -5.33
C THR A 5 17.47 7.91 -6.05
N THR A 6 16.54 6.94 -5.98
CA THR A 6 16.67 5.69 -6.74
C THR A 6 16.54 5.92 -8.24
N LEU A 7 15.60 6.76 -8.69
CA LEU A 7 15.46 7.11 -10.10
C LEU A 7 16.72 7.79 -10.65
N ILE A 8 17.31 8.71 -9.89
CA ILE A 8 18.57 9.38 -10.26
C ILE A 8 19.73 8.37 -10.30
N ALA A 9 19.78 7.41 -9.38
CA ALA A 9 20.82 6.38 -9.34
C ALA A 9 20.67 5.31 -10.45
N LEU A 10 19.45 5.03 -10.91
CA LEU A 10 19.18 4.08 -12.00
C LEU A 10 19.38 4.69 -13.40
N LEU A 11 19.34 6.01 -13.52
CA LEU A 11 19.56 6.75 -14.76
C LEU A 11 20.89 6.37 -15.48
N PRO A 12 22.05 6.34 -14.80
CA PRO A 12 23.31 5.87 -15.42
C PRO A 12 23.34 4.36 -15.68
N VAL A 13 22.62 3.56 -14.87
CA VAL A 13 22.54 2.10 -15.00
C VAL A 13 21.82 1.67 -16.27
N LEU A 14 20.72 2.37 -16.63
CA LEU A 14 19.96 2.09 -17.85
C LEU A 14 20.64 2.64 -19.11
N THR A 15 21.47 3.69 -18.97
CA THR A 15 22.18 4.33 -20.09
C THR A 15 23.52 3.65 -20.42
N SER A 16 24.11 2.90 -19.47
CA SER A 16 25.40 2.24 -19.66
C SER A 16 25.25 0.85 -20.27
N THR A 17 25.58 0.70 -21.56
CA THR A 17 25.69 -0.59 -22.26
C THR A 17 27.07 -1.26 -22.03
N GLY A 18 27.65 -1.12 -20.83
CA GLY A 18 28.97 -1.65 -20.48
C GLY A 18 28.96 -3.13 -20.07
N LYS A 19 30.15 -3.77 -20.00
CA LYS A 19 30.31 -5.16 -19.48
C LYS A 19 29.75 -5.25 -18.05
N GLY A 20 28.59 -5.89 -17.89
CA GLY A 20 27.83 -5.93 -16.64
C GLY A 20 26.38 -5.43 -16.76
N ALA A 21 25.99 -4.81 -17.87
CA ALA A 21 24.60 -4.41 -18.13
C ALA A 21 23.64 -5.63 -18.20
N GLU A 22 24.12 -6.76 -18.74
CA GLU A 22 23.34 -8.00 -18.89
C GLU A 22 22.85 -8.57 -17.55
N ILE A 23 23.57 -8.31 -16.44
CA ILE A 23 23.17 -8.71 -15.08
C ILE A 23 22.42 -7.62 -14.31
N MET A 24 22.64 -6.34 -14.66
CA MET A 24 22.09 -5.21 -13.90
C MET A 24 20.70 -4.81 -14.39
N VAL A 25 20.43 -4.91 -15.70
CA VAL A 25 19.12 -4.63 -16.32
C VAL A 25 17.97 -5.48 -15.72
N PRO A 26 18.09 -6.81 -15.55
CA PRO A 26 16.99 -7.62 -15.01
C PRO A 26 16.63 -7.28 -13.55
N MET A 27 17.53 -6.65 -12.79
CA MET A 27 17.25 -6.16 -11.43
C MET A 27 16.74 -4.70 -11.42
N ALA A 28 17.21 -3.88 -12.37
CA ALA A 28 16.79 -2.49 -12.50
C ALA A 28 15.31 -2.35 -12.91
N ILE A 29 14.83 -3.18 -13.85
CA ILE A 29 13.44 -3.17 -14.32
C ILE A 29 12.42 -3.36 -13.18
N PRO A 30 12.49 -4.42 -12.35
CA PRO A 30 11.56 -4.61 -11.25
C PRO A 30 11.70 -3.54 -10.17
N THR A 31 12.92 -3.05 -9.90
CA THR A 31 13.13 -1.97 -8.93
C THR A 31 12.48 -0.66 -9.38
N PHE A 32 12.55 -0.35 -10.67
CA PHE A 32 11.92 0.84 -11.27
C PHE A 32 10.39 0.74 -11.26
N GLY A 33 9.84 -0.42 -11.64
CA GLY A 33 8.40 -0.68 -11.60
C GLY A 33 7.84 -0.66 -10.18
N GLY A 34 8.54 -1.30 -9.23
CA GLY A 34 8.15 -1.33 -7.82
C GLY A 34 8.15 0.05 -7.17
N MET A 35 9.13 0.89 -7.50
CA MET A 35 9.20 2.29 -7.04
C MET A 35 8.02 3.13 -7.56
N LEU A 36 7.57 2.91 -8.80
CA LEU A 36 6.38 3.57 -9.37
C LEU A 36 5.09 3.13 -8.68
N ILE A 37 4.88 1.83 -8.49
CA ILE A 37 3.70 1.30 -7.78
C ILE A 37 3.69 1.76 -6.32
N GLN A 38 4.86 1.80 -5.66
CA GLN A 38 4.99 2.26 -4.28
C GLN A 38 4.49 3.69 -4.10
N SER A 39 4.79 4.59 -5.05
CA SER A 39 4.27 5.96 -5.04
C SER A 39 2.74 6.01 -5.15
N MET A 40 2.12 5.13 -5.95
CA MET A 40 0.65 5.01 -6.01
C MET A 40 0.07 4.45 -4.70
N THR A 41 0.69 3.41 -4.15
CA THR A 41 0.23 2.71 -2.95
C THR A 41 0.31 3.57 -1.69
N MET A 42 1.24 4.54 -1.62
CA MET A 42 1.32 5.49 -0.52
C MET A 42 0.03 6.31 -0.33
N PHE A 43 -0.77 6.47 -1.39
CA PHE A 43 -2.10 7.07 -1.31
C PHE A 43 -3.21 6.04 -1.08
N VAL A 44 -3.09 4.84 -1.64
CA VAL A 44 -4.09 3.77 -1.49
C VAL A 44 -4.17 3.26 -0.05
N VAL A 45 -3.02 3.05 0.61
CA VAL A 45 -2.95 2.55 1.99
C VAL A 45 -3.71 3.42 2.99
N PRO A 46 -3.51 4.75 3.06
CA PRO A 46 -4.28 5.59 3.99
C PRO A 46 -5.78 5.60 3.68
N VAL A 47 -6.18 5.57 2.41
CA VAL A 47 -7.59 5.46 2.01
C VAL A 47 -8.19 4.14 2.50
N PHE A 48 -7.46 3.04 2.30
CA PHE A 48 -7.89 1.72 2.74
C PHE A 48 -7.96 1.62 4.27
N GLN A 49 -7.03 2.28 4.97
CA GLN A 49 -7.03 2.37 6.43
C GLN A 49 -8.28 3.10 6.95
N CYS A 50 -8.65 4.23 6.36
CA CYS A 50 -9.86 4.96 6.75
C CYS A 50 -11.11 4.11 6.55
N MET A 51 -11.22 3.44 5.39
CA MET A 51 -12.35 2.56 5.09
C MET A 51 -12.42 1.37 6.05
N TRP A 52 -11.27 0.75 6.37
CA TRP A 52 -11.21 -0.34 7.34
C TRP A 52 -11.59 0.12 8.74
N ARG A 53 -11.03 1.24 9.20
CA ARG A 53 -11.28 1.79 10.54
C ARG A 53 -12.75 2.18 10.71
N GLU A 54 -13.36 2.77 9.69
CA GLU A 54 -14.79 3.07 9.71
C GLU A 54 -15.66 1.80 9.74
N ARG A 55 -15.30 0.76 8.97
CA ARG A 55 -16.01 -0.53 9.05
C ARG A 55 -15.87 -1.20 10.41
N VAL A 56 -14.69 -1.15 11.04
CA VAL A 56 -14.47 -1.71 12.38
C VAL A 56 -15.32 -0.95 13.40
N ILE A 57 -15.25 0.38 13.42
CA ILE A 57 -16.04 1.20 14.36
C ILE A 57 -17.54 1.00 14.16
N ARG A 58 -18.03 0.94 12.91
CA ARG A 58 -19.45 0.66 12.63
C ARG A 58 -19.89 -0.74 13.09
N ARG A 59 -19.00 -1.74 13.02
CA ARG A 59 -19.27 -3.09 13.56
C ARG A 59 -19.35 -3.08 15.09
N GLU A 60 -18.45 -2.38 15.76
CA GLU A 60 -18.49 -2.22 17.22
C GLU A 60 -19.73 -1.45 17.69
N PHE A 61 -20.17 -0.44 16.94
CA PHE A 61 -21.44 0.25 17.20
C PHE A 61 -22.66 -0.66 17.00
N LYS A 62 -22.71 -1.46 15.92
CA LYS A 62 -23.82 -2.40 15.69
C LYS A 62 -23.88 -3.48 16.79
N LYS A 63 -22.72 -3.94 17.27
CA LYS A 63 -22.62 -4.92 18.36
C LYS A 63 -23.08 -4.37 19.71
N ASN A 64 -22.94 -3.06 19.95
CA ASN A 64 -23.45 -2.39 21.16
C ASN A 64 -24.92 -1.94 21.06
N VAL A 65 -25.52 -1.96 19.87
CA VAL A 65 -26.96 -1.61 19.67
C VAL A 65 -27.85 -2.86 19.66
N GLU A 66 -27.29 -4.06 19.49
CA GLU A 66 -28.03 -5.34 19.55
C GLU A 66 -28.01 -6.13 20.89
N PRO A 67 -27.49 -5.67 22.06
CA PRO A 67 -27.59 -6.47 23.29
C PRO A 67 -28.83 -6.15 24.16
N GLN A 68 -29.73 -5.24 23.76
CA GLN A 68 -30.85 -4.81 24.62
C GLN A 68 -32.22 -4.98 23.95
N ASN A 69 -32.35 -6.01 23.11
CA ASN A 69 -33.58 -6.30 22.37
C ASN A 69 -34.17 -7.66 22.75
N GLU A 70 -33.44 -8.49 23.52
CA GLU A 70 -33.88 -9.82 23.94
C GLU A 70 -34.40 -9.87 25.39
N GLU A 71 -34.10 -8.89 26.26
CA GLU A 71 -34.58 -8.91 27.66
C GLU A 71 -35.99 -8.32 27.86
N THR A 72 -36.71 -7.92 26.81
CA THR A 72 -38.09 -7.36 26.92
C THR A 72 -39.18 -8.31 26.41
N ASN A 73 -38.85 -9.57 26.12
CA ASN A 73 -39.85 -10.57 25.67
C ASN A 73 -39.94 -11.82 26.57
N GLU A 74 -39.74 -11.65 27.87
CA GLU A 74 -40.11 -12.65 28.90
C GLU A 74 -40.70 -11.97 30.15
N ALA A 75 -41.67 -11.05 29.95
CA ALA A 75 -42.56 -10.55 31.00
C ALA A 75 -43.97 -11.12 30.84
#